data_AF-A0A916NJ76-F1
#
_entry.id   AF-A0A916NJ76-F1
#
_cell.length_a   1.000
_cell.length_b   1.000
_cell.length_c   1.000
_cell.angle_alpha   90.00
_cell.angle_beta   90.00
_cell.angle_gamma   90.00
#
_symmetry.space_group_name_H-M   'P 1'
#
loop_
_entity.id
_entity.type
_entity.pdbx_description
1 polymer ?
#
loop_
_entity_poly.entity_id
_entity_poly.type
_entity_poly.pdbx_seq_one_letter_code
_entity_poly.pdbx_strand_id
1 'polypeptide(L)'
;MDIKVNKKLGLKERYSLMTRGLGWDTTYQPMDKVFPYDKFEGIKIHDWDKWEDPFRMTMDAYWKYQAEKDRKLYAIIDAFAQNNGHLGVTDARYINTLKLFLTGISPLEYMAHRGFAHVGRQMRGVGPRVACLMQSLDELRHAQTQIHALSNYNKHYNGFHDFLHMIERVWYLSVPRSFFDDAYTAGPFEFMIAIGFSFEYVLTNLLFVPFVSGAAYNGDMGVMTFGFSAQSDEARHMTLGLECIKFMLEQDPDNLPIVQRWIDKWTWRGTRVLTLVGMMMDYMLPKRVMSWKEAWEIYFEQNGGALFNDLARYGIKMPKCIAQATIDKEHISHQAWATFYQYGAAADFHTWMPKPEEMDWLSEKYPNTFDKYYRPRFEYWAEQHKEGKRFYNMTLPQLCQVCQIPMLFTEPSDPTKICYRESDYKGEKYHTCSDGCKEIFDNEPEKYIQAWLPVHQIYQGNCFPEGTDPTKPGFEPLPEVLKYYHLEHGRDNLDFEGSEDQKNFAAWREMATKN
;
A
#
# COMPACT_ATOMS: atom_id res chain seq x y z
N MET A 1 38.80 31.47 -1.59
CA MET A 1 40.12 30.92 -1.25
C MET A 1 40.00 29.42 -1.34
N ASP A 2 40.66 28.81 -2.32
CA ASP A 2 40.70 27.35 -2.42
C ASP A 2 41.40 26.78 -1.17
N ILE A 3 40.69 25.94 -0.42
CA ILE A 3 41.22 25.29 0.77
C ILE A 3 42.35 24.36 0.31
N LYS A 4 43.60 24.68 0.68
CA LYS A 4 44.73 23.75 0.53
C LYS A 4 44.49 22.55 1.45
N VAL A 5 43.99 21.46 0.89
CA VAL A 5 43.77 20.22 1.64
C VAL A 5 45.10 19.47 1.74
N ASN A 6 45.70 19.44 2.94
CA ASN A 6 47.00 18.79 3.18
C ASN A 6 46.93 17.24 3.18
N LYS A 7 45.72 16.66 3.15
CA LYS A 7 45.48 15.20 3.13
C LYS A 7 44.25 14.90 2.29
N LYS A 8 44.31 13.89 1.41
CA LYS A 8 43.15 13.47 0.60
C LYS A 8 42.03 12.99 1.53
N LEU A 9 40.89 13.67 1.46
CA LEU A 9 39.70 13.36 2.28
C LEU A 9 39.14 11.97 1.95
N GLY A 10 38.63 11.29 2.96
CA GLY A 10 37.91 10.03 2.80
C GLY A 10 36.56 10.21 2.08
N LEU A 11 35.96 9.14 1.56
CA LEU A 11 34.69 9.22 0.84
C LEU A 11 33.55 9.81 1.69
N LYS A 12 33.43 9.37 2.96
CA LYS A 12 32.43 9.89 3.91
C LYS A 12 32.62 11.38 4.17
N GLU A 13 33.86 11.80 4.42
CA GLU A 13 34.20 13.20 4.71
C GLU A 13 33.92 14.11 3.50
N ARG A 14 34.29 13.68 2.28
CA ARG A 14 33.96 14.40 1.05
C ARG A 14 32.46 14.57 0.86
N TYR A 15 31.68 13.49 1.05
CA TYR A 15 30.24 13.55 0.91
C TYR A 15 29.60 14.47 1.95
N SER A 16 30.08 14.43 3.20
CA SER A 16 29.64 15.34 4.25
C SER A 16 29.88 16.81 3.88
N LEU A 17 31.06 17.17 3.36
CA LEU A 17 31.34 18.54 2.92
C LEU A 17 30.44 19.01 1.75
N MET A 18 29.97 18.09 0.91
CA MET A 18 29.05 18.38 -0.19
C MET A 18 27.57 18.38 0.23
N THR A 19 27.27 18.01 1.48
CA THR A 19 25.91 17.92 2.02
C THR A 19 25.81 18.62 3.38
N ARG A 20 26.15 17.94 4.47
CA ARG A 20 26.04 18.45 5.84
C ARG A 20 26.88 19.69 6.11
N GLY A 21 28.05 19.78 5.50
CA GLY A 21 28.94 20.94 5.57
C GLY A 21 28.36 22.21 4.93
N LEU A 22 27.20 22.12 4.25
CA LEU A 22 26.47 23.27 3.73
C LEU A 22 25.43 23.83 4.73
N GLY A 23 25.18 23.14 5.85
CA GLY A 23 24.33 23.64 6.94
C GLY A 23 25.01 24.72 7.78
N TRP A 24 24.21 25.50 8.52
CA TRP A 24 24.71 26.53 9.44
C TRP A 24 23.77 26.74 10.62
N ASP A 25 24.30 27.29 11.71
CA ASP A 25 23.52 27.76 12.84
C ASP A 25 22.84 29.09 12.54
N THR A 26 21.55 29.18 12.83
CA THR A 26 20.72 30.34 12.50
C THR A 26 21.03 31.54 13.42
N THR A 27 21.30 32.72 12.86
CA THR A 27 21.54 33.96 13.63
C THR A 27 20.33 34.90 13.68
N TYR A 28 19.59 35.02 12.57
CA TYR A 28 18.49 36.00 12.44
C TYR A 28 17.11 35.46 12.82
N GLN A 29 16.99 34.14 12.97
CA GLN A 29 15.78 33.47 13.45
C GLN A 29 16.19 32.38 14.44
N PRO A 30 15.40 32.12 15.49
CA PRO A 30 15.62 30.97 16.36
C PRO A 30 15.51 29.66 15.59
N MET A 31 16.42 28.71 15.83
CA MET A 31 16.44 27.40 15.16
C MET A 31 15.10 26.65 15.30
N ASP A 32 14.49 26.72 16.47
CA ASP A 32 13.18 26.10 16.75
C ASP A 32 12.01 26.72 15.96
N LYS A 33 12.15 27.96 15.47
CA LYS A 33 11.17 28.54 14.53
C LYS A 33 11.42 28.09 13.10
N VAL A 34 12.66 27.74 12.77
CA VAL A 34 13.03 27.22 11.44
C VAL A 34 12.64 25.74 11.30
N PHE A 35 12.71 24.98 12.40
CA PHE A 35 12.33 23.57 12.48
C PHE A 35 11.30 23.35 13.61
N PRO A 36 10.03 23.73 13.41
CA PRO A 36 9.04 23.76 14.49
C PRO A 36 8.46 22.38 14.86
N TYR A 37 8.74 21.33 14.07
CA TYR A 37 8.11 20.02 14.24
C TYR A 37 9.01 18.95 14.85
N ASP A 38 10.30 19.23 15.12
CA ASP A 38 11.27 18.22 15.56
C ASP A 38 11.27 17.92 17.07
N LYS A 39 10.21 18.33 17.80
CA LYS A 39 10.11 18.15 19.26
C LYS A 39 8.77 17.64 19.78
N PHE A 40 7.66 17.96 19.10
CA PHE A 40 6.32 17.75 19.68
C PHE A 40 5.98 16.26 19.87
N GLU A 41 6.62 15.38 19.11
CA GLU A 41 6.45 13.92 19.17
C GLU A 41 7.15 13.28 20.37
N GLY A 42 7.94 14.04 21.12
CA GLY A 42 8.68 13.56 22.29
C GLY A 42 10.01 12.87 21.98
N ILE A 43 10.36 12.71 20.70
CA ILE A 43 11.68 12.21 20.28
C ILE A 43 12.77 13.24 20.65
N LYS A 44 13.86 12.74 21.23
CA LYS A 44 15.01 13.53 21.66
C LYS A 44 16.22 13.18 20.81
N ILE A 45 16.78 14.19 20.15
CA ILE A 45 18.02 14.09 19.38
C ILE A 45 19.05 15.02 20.01
N HIS A 46 20.13 14.47 20.56
CA HIS A 46 21.19 15.24 21.22
C HIS A 46 22.27 15.69 20.26
N ASP A 47 22.53 14.89 19.23
CA ASP A 47 23.64 15.10 18.30
C ASP A 47 23.28 14.63 16.89
N TRP A 48 22.94 15.58 16.03
CA TRP A 48 22.64 15.33 14.62
C TRP A 48 23.86 14.93 13.79
N ASP A 49 25.08 15.18 14.27
CA ASP A 49 26.30 14.81 13.54
C ASP A 49 26.58 13.30 13.61
N LYS A 50 25.98 12.59 14.57
CA LYS A 50 25.99 11.11 14.66
C LYS A 50 25.19 10.41 13.58
N TRP A 51 24.40 11.13 12.78
CA TRP A 51 23.72 10.54 11.62
C TRP A 51 24.76 9.85 10.72
N GLU A 52 24.49 8.65 10.21
CA GLU A 52 25.28 8.06 9.12
C GLU A 52 24.51 8.20 7.82
N ASP A 53 25.16 8.64 6.74
CA ASP A 53 24.47 8.76 5.46
C ASP A 53 24.14 7.35 4.93
N PRO A 54 22.86 6.99 4.75
CA PRO A 54 22.46 5.64 4.31
C PRO A 54 22.96 5.34 2.90
N PHE A 55 23.14 6.38 2.09
CA PHE A 55 23.75 6.34 0.77
C PHE A 55 24.48 7.66 0.50
N ARG A 56 25.46 7.62 -0.41
CA ARG A 56 26.36 8.75 -0.69
C ARG A 56 26.30 9.13 -2.16
N MET A 57 25.16 9.68 -2.58
CA MET A 57 24.88 10.04 -3.97
C MET A 57 24.79 11.56 -4.11
N THR A 58 25.73 12.17 -4.84
CA THR A 58 25.66 13.58 -5.21
C THR A 58 24.65 13.79 -6.34
N MET A 59 24.13 15.01 -6.51
CA MET A 59 23.08 15.27 -7.50
C MET A 59 23.51 14.96 -8.94
N ASP A 60 24.77 15.20 -9.31
CA ASP A 60 25.31 14.83 -10.62
C ASP A 60 25.29 13.31 -10.86
N ALA A 61 25.62 12.53 -9.82
CA ALA A 61 25.54 11.07 -9.87
C ALA A 61 24.08 10.61 -9.92
N TYR A 62 23.20 11.19 -9.10
CA TYR A 62 21.77 10.89 -9.09
C TYR A 62 21.15 11.11 -10.47
N TRP A 63 21.32 12.29 -11.06
CA TRP A 63 20.80 12.59 -12.40
C TRP A 63 21.36 11.66 -13.46
N LYS A 64 22.66 11.35 -13.43
CA LYS A 64 23.28 10.45 -14.40
C LYS A 64 22.66 9.06 -14.36
N TYR A 65 22.51 8.47 -13.17
CA TYR A 65 21.98 7.12 -13.04
C TYR A 65 20.48 7.06 -13.31
N GLN A 66 19.70 8.00 -12.78
CA GLN A 66 18.25 8.02 -13.01
C GLN A 66 17.91 8.28 -14.48
N ALA A 67 18.61 9.19 -15.16
CA ALA A 67 18.39 9.43 -16.58
C ALA A 67 18.64 8.18 -17.45
N GLU A 68 19.67 7.39 -17.13
CA GLU A 68 19.96 6.16 -17.87
C GLU A 68 18.92 5.06 -17.60
N LYS A 69 18.39 4.99 -16.37
CA LYS A 69 17.29 4.08 -16.02
C LYS A 69 16.03 4.45 -16.78
N ASP A 70 15.65 5.73 -16.76
CA ASP A 70 14.42 6.20 -17.40
C ASP A 70 14.50 6.11 -18.92
N ARG A 71 15.66 6.41 -19.52
CA ARG A 71 15.87 6.22 -20.96
C ARG A 71 15.58 4.78 -21.41
N LYS A 72 15.98 3.78 -20.63
CA LYS A 72 15.70 2.36 -20.91
C LYS A 72 14.24 2.01 -20.64
N LEU A 73 13.70 2.48 -19.51
CA LEU A 73 12.32 2.22 -19.12
C LEU A 73 11.33 2.73 -20.18
N TYR A 74 11.45 4.00 -20.59
CA TYR A 74 10.55 4.58 -21.58
C TYR A 74 10.71 3.94 -22.97
N ALA A 75 11.92 3.55 -23.37
CA ALA A 75 12.10 2.80 -24.62
C ALA A 75 11.32 1.46 -24.61
N ILE A 76 11.25 0.79 -23.45
CA ILE A 76 10.49 -0.46 -23.31
C ILE A 76 8.98 -0.19 -23.23
N ILE A 77 8.54 0.87 -22.53
CA ILE A 77 7.13 1.26 -22.48
C ILE A 77 6.62 1.61 -23.89
N ASP A 78 7.40 2.38 -24.66
CA ASP A 78 7.06 2.74 -26.04
C ASP A 78 6.97 1.48 -26.92
N ALA A 79 7.96 0.58 -26.82
CA ALA A 79 7.93 -0.69 -27.54
C ALA A 79 6.74 -1.57 -27.12
N PHE A 80 6.40 -1.61 -25.84
CA PHE A 80 5.25 -2.35 -25.33
C PHE A 80 3.94 -1.82 -25.93
N ALA A 81 3.74 -0.51 -25.94
CA ALA A 81 2.57 0.12 -26.55
C ALA A 81 2.54 -0.10 -28.07
N GLN A 82 3.66 0.11 -28.76
CA GLN A 82 3.77 -0.04 -30.21
C GLN A 82 3.42 -1.46 -30.70
N ASN A 83 3.75 -2.48 -29.90
CA ASN A 83 3.54 -3.88 -30.27
C ASN A 83 2.26 -4.49 -29.67
N ASN A 84 1.32 -3.67 -29.17
CA ASN A 84 0.12 -4.13 -28.47
C ASN A 84 0.43 -5.14 -27.35
N GLY A 85 1.49 -4.88 -26.57
CA GLY A 85 2.01 -5.81 -25.56
C GLY A 85 1.00 -6.23 -24.49
N HIS A 86 -0.06 -5.42 -24.30
CA HIS A 86 -1.18 -5.76 -23.41
C HIS A 86 -1.92 -7.06 -23.81
N LEU A 87 -1.82 -7.51 -25.06
CA LEU A 87 -2.37 -8.79 -25.52
C LEU A 87 -1.46 -9.99 -25.21
N GLY A 88 -0.20 -9.72 -24.81
CA GLY A 88 0.79 -10.72 -24.44
C GLY A 88 0.60 -11.30 -23.03
N VAL A 89 -0.27 -10.70 -22.22
CA VAL A 89 -0.56 -11.22 -20.88
C VAL A 89 -1.26 -12.57 -20.93
N THR A 90 -1.11 -13.36 -19.87
CA THR A 90 -1.60 -14.74 -19.80
C THR A 90 -3.11 -14.85 -19.98
N ASP A 91 -3.88 -14.01 -19.27
CA ASP A 91 -5.35 -14.00 -19.21
C ASP A 91 -5.81 -12.59 -18.80
N ALA A 92 -6.90 -12.08 -19.38
CA ALA A 92 -7.40 -10.73 -19.08
C ALA A 92 -7.80 -10.51 -17.62
N ARG A 93 -8.06 -11.57 -16.85
CA ARG A 93 -8.27 -11.47 -15.38
C ARG A 93 -7.12 -10.76 -14.68
N TYR A 94 -5.89 -10.94 -15.17
CA TYR A 94 -4.69 -10.25 -14.66
C TYR A 94 -4.85 -8.73 -14.64
N ILE A 95 -5.57 -8.14 -15.59
CA ILE A 95 -5.73 -6.69 -15.72
C ILE A 95 -6.37 -6.08 -14.46
N ASN A 96 -7.20 -6.83 -13.73
CA ASN A 96 -7.78 -6.37 -12.45
C ASN A 96 -6.73 -6.13 -11.36
N THR A 97 -5.60 -6.84 -11.41
CA THR A 97 -4.42 -6.57 -10.56
C THR A 97 -3.90 -5.15 -10.81
N LEU A 98 -3.88 -4.73 -12.07
CA LEU A 98 -3.38 -3.42 -12.48
C LEU A 98 -4.36 -2.31 -12.12
N LYS A 99 -5.67 -2.57 -12.16
CA LYS A 99 -6.70 -1.63 -11.69
C LYS A 99 -6.49 -1.32 -10.21
N LEU A 100 -6.46 -2.37 -9.38
CA LEU A 100 -6.20 -2.27 -7.94
C LEU A 100 -4.90 -1.52 -7.63
N PHE A 101 -3.84 -1.77 -8.42
CA PHE A 101 -2.56 -1.10 -8.23
C PHE A 101 -2.61 0.39 -8.61
N LEU A 102 -3.17 0.74 -9.77
CA LEU A 102 -3.27 2.13 -10.21
C LEU A 102 -4.17 2.96 -9.29
N THR A 103 -5.29 2.39 -8.83
CA THR A 103 -6.25 3.14 -8.01
C THR A 103 -5.89 3.12 -6.52
N GLY A 104 -5.21 2.08 -6.04
CA GLY A 104 -4.86 1.91 -4.63
C GLY A 104 -3.42 2.26 -4.24
N ILE A 105 -2.42 2.00 -5.09
CA ILE A 105 -1.00 2.13 -4.73
C ILE A 105 -0.34 3.33 -5.40
N SER A 106 -0.53 3.54 -6.70
CA SER A 106 0.10 4.67 -7.41
C SER A 106 -0.17 6.05 -6.82
N PRO A 107 -1.38 6.36 -6.28
CA PRO A 107 -1.60 7.62 -5.56
C PRO A 107 -0.80 7.73 -4.27
N LEU A 108 -0.48 6.59 -3.63
CA LEU A 108 0.30 6.55 -2.40
C LEU A 108 1.76 6.90 -2.65
N GLU A 109 2.34 6.55 -3.80
CA GLU A 109 3.68 7.00 -4.18
C GLU A 109 3.75 8.53 -4.25
N TYR A 110 2.72 9.17 -4.81
CA TYR A 110 2.66 10.62 -4.83
C TYR A 110 2.48 11.22 -3.42
N MET A 111 1.75 10.55 -2.54
CA MET A 111 1.65 10.95 -1.13
C MET A 111 2.96 10.75 -0.38
N ALA A 112 3.69 9.67 -0.65
CA ALA A 112 5.03 9.41 -0.12
C ALA A 112 5.99 10.51 -0.56
N HIS A 113 5.98 10.89 -1.84
CA HIS A 113 6.73 12.04 -2.37
C HIS A 113 6.49 13.29 -1.53
N ARG A 114 5.22 13.65 -1.29
CA ARG A 114 4.85 14.83 -0.49
C ARG A 114 5.28 14.71 0.96
N GLY A 115 5.14 13.52 1.55
CA GLY A 115 5.56 13.23 2.92
C GLY A 115 7.07 13.39 3.09
N PHE A 116 7.87 12.76 2.23
CA PHE A 116 9.33 12.89 2.25
C PHE A 116 9.81 14.30 1.87
N ALA A 117 9.09 15.04 1.03
CA ALA A 117 9.38 16.46 0.80
C ALA A 117 9.17 17.29 2.07
N HIS A 118 8.08 17.03 2.81
CA HIS A 118 7.81 17.67 4.09
C HIS A 118 8.88 17.31 5.13
N VAL A 119 9.15 16.03 5.36
CA VAL A 119 10.17 15.58 6.32
C VAL A 119 11.57 16.05 5.92
N GLY A 120 11.88 16.05 4.62
CA GLY A 120 13.10 16.60 4.05
C GLY A 120 13.27 18.10 4.28
N ARG A 121 12.21 18.83 4.63
CA ARG A 121 12.28 20.20 5.15
C ARG A 121 12.35 20.25 6.67
N GLN A 122 11.62 19.40 7.39
CA GLN A 122 11.41 19.55 8.83
C GLN A 122 12.50 18.93 9.72
N MET A 123 13.29 17.98 9.22
CA MET A 123 14.42 17.45 9.98
C MET A 123 15.52 18.50 10.18
N ARG A 124 15.96 18.76 11.42
CA ARG A 124 17.02 19.73 11.72
C ARG A 124 18.40 19.30 11.25
N GLY A 125 18.69 18.00 11.24
CA GLY A 125 19.93 17.47 10.67
C GLY A 125 19.96 17.58 9.14
N VAL A 126 21.05 18.10 8.58
CA VAL A 126 21.19 18.27 7.11
C VAL A 126 21.24 16.91 6.39
N GLY A 127 21.92 15.93 6.97
CA GLY A 127 22.05 14.58 6.41
C GLY A 127 20.69 13.89 6.16
N PRO A 128 19.83 13.75 7.18
CA PRO A 128 18.51 13.15 6.97
C PRO A 128 17.63 13.96 6.02
N ARG A 129 17.75 15.30 5.99
CA ARG A 129 17.05 16.12 4.98
C ARG A 129 17.41 15.72 3.56
N VAL A 130 18.70 15.62 3.26
CA VAL A 130 19.19 15.26 1.91
C VAL A 130 18.72 13.85 1.53
N ALA A 131 18.76 12.89 2.46
CA ALA A 131 18.27 11.54 2.19
C ALA A 131 16.76 11.51 1.92
N CYS A 132 15.95 12.22 2.73
CA CYS A 132 14.50 12.34 2.52
C CYS A 132 14.16 13.06 1.21
N LEU A 133 14.90 14.11 0.84
CA LEU A 133 14.67 14.80 -0.43
C LEU A 133 15.00 13.93 -1.65
N MET A 134 16.04 13.07 -1.55
CA MET A 134 16.30 12.08 -2.60
C MET A 134 15.20 11.04 -2.69
N GLN A 135 14.73 10.50 -1.57
CA GLN A 135 13.58 9.58 -1.57
C GLN A 135 12.33 10.25 -2.13
N SER A 136 12.05 11.50 -1.75
CA SER A 136 10.93 12.27 -2.33
C SER A 136 10.98 12.35 -3.86
N LEU A 137 12.16 12.54 -4.46
CA LEU A 137 12.29 12.53 -5.93
C LEU A 137 12.06 11.14 -6.52
N ASP A 138 12.52 10.09 -5.82
CA ASP A 138 12.29 8.70 -6.22
C ASP A 138 10.80 8.34 -6.19
N GLU A 139 10.06 8.72 -5.14
CA GLU A 139 8.60 8.44 -5.08
C GLU A 139 7.80 9.22 -6.13
N LEU A 140 8.23 10.44 -6.48
CA LEU A 140 7.61 11.19 -7.58
C LEU A 140 7.84 10.45 -8.91
N ARG A 141 9.05 9.92 -9.09
CA ARG A 141 9.39 9.10 -10.25
C ARG A 141 8.57 7.81 -10.28
N HIS A 142 8.36 7.15 -9.15
CA HIS A 142 7.50 5.95 -9.08
C HIS A 142 6.06 6.28 -9.47
N ALA A 143 5.46 7.32 -8.87
CA ALA A 143 4.11 7.76 -9.21
C ALA A 143 3.95 7.99 -10.72
N GLN A 144 4.86 8.76 -11.33
CA GLN A 144 4.80 9.08 -12.75
C GLN A 144 5.03 7.85 -13.64
N THR A 145 6.03 7.03 -13.35
CA THR A 145 6.38 5.88 -14.17
C THR A 145 5.36 4.76 -14.08
N GLN A 146 4.70 4.57 -12.93
CA GLN A 146 3.57 3.64 -12.78
C GLN A 146 2.38 4.11 -13.63
N ILE A 147 2.01 5.40 -13.57
CA ILE A 147 0.94 5.98 -14.40
C ILE A 147 1.26 5.78 -15.89
N HIS A 148 2.49 6.03 -16.33
CA HIS A 148 2.88 5.86 -17.73
C HIS A 148 2.91 4.38 -18.16
N ALA A 149 3.38 3.47 -17.33
CA ALA A 149 3.38 2.04 -17.61
C ALA A 149 1.94 1.49 -17.75
N LEU A 150 1.00 2.02 -16.97
CA LEU A 150 -0.41 1.61 -16.98
C LEU A 150 -1.27 2.40 -17.97
N SER A 151 -0.75 3.49 -18.54
CA SER A 151 -1.45 4.33 -19.52
C SER A 151 -1.94 3.54 -20.73
N ASN A 152 -1.15 2.55 -21.19
CA ASN A 152 -1.57 1.72 -22.32
C ASN A 152 -2.78 0.84 -21.98
N TYR A 153 -2.82 0.27 -20.77
CA TYR A 153 -3.97 -0.52 -20.32
C TYR A 153 -5.24 0.31 -20.21
N ASN A 154 -5.15 1.54 -19.69
CA ASN A 154 -6.28 2.47 -19.62
C ASN A 154 -6.93 2.79 -20.99
N LYS A 155 -6.17 2.72 -22.10
CA LYS A 155 -6.73 2.90 -23.45
C LYS A 155 -7.62 1.75 -23.90
N HIS A 156 -7.43 0.57 -23.32
CA HIS A 156 -7.98 -0.69 -23.82
C HIS A 156 -8.98 -1.34 -22.85
N TYR A 157 -8.89 -1.02 -21.57
CA TYR A 157 -9.66 -1.70 -20.53
C TYR A 157 -10.28 -0.70 -19.56
N ASN A 158 -11.32 -1.17 -18.87
CA ASN A 158 -12.18 -0.35 -18.02
C ASN A 158 -11.63 -0.22 -16.59
N GLY A 159 -12.18 0.70 -15.78
CA GLY A 159 -11.82 0.87 -14.36
C GLY A 159 -10.50 1.60 -14.07
N PHE A 160 -9.78 2.09 -15.07
CA PHE A 160 -8.53 2.86 -14.88
C PHE A 160 -8.72 4.38 -14.98
N HIS A 161 -9.83 4.83 -15.56
CA HIS A 161 -9.96 6.14 -16.20
C HIS A 161 -9.94 7.34 -15.25
N ASP A 162 -10.24 7.14 -13.96
CA ASP A 162 -10.36 8.25 -13.01
C ASP A 162 -9.77 7.93 -11.62
N PHE A 163 -8.63 7.25 -11.61
CA PHE A 163 -7.96 6.76 -10.40
C PHE A 163 -7.72 7.83 -9.31
N LEU A 164 -7.44 9.08 -9.69
CA LEU A 164 -7.27 10.19 -8.73
C LEU A 164 -8.59 10.63 -8.09
N HIS A 165 -9.69 10.60 -8.83
CA HIS A 165 -11.01 10.85 -8.26
C HIS A 165 -11.46 9.69 -7.36
N MET A 166 -11.17 8.46 -7.78
CA MET A 166 -11.56 7.23 -7.09
C MET A 166 -10.86 7.05 -5.74
N ILE A 167 -9.55 7.28 -5.62
CA ILE A 167 -8.80 7.10 -4.35
C ILE A 167 -9.39 7.94 -3.21
N GLU A 168 -10.00 9.08 -3.53
CA GLU A 168 -10.63 9.96 -2.55
C GLU A 168 -12.04 9.53 -2.13
N ARG A 169 -12.67 8.58 -2.83
CA ARG A 169 -14.13 8.37 -2.77
C ARG A 169 -14.53 6.91 -2.62
N VAL A 170 -13.96 6.02 -3.42
CA VAL A 170 -14.36 4.61 -3.48
C VAL A 170 -14.09 3.93 -2.14
N TRP A 171 -15.07 3.16 -1.68
CA TRP A 171 -15.11 2.64 -0.31
C TRP A 171 -13.86 1.86 0.11
N TYR A 172 -13.36 0.96 -0.73
CA TYR A 172 -12.20 0.14 -0.37
C TYR A 172 -10.88 0.91 -0.53
N LEU A 173 -10.87 1.97 -1.33
CA LEU A 173 -9.70 2.84 -1.53
C LEU A 173 -9.47 3.78 -0.35
N SER A 174 -10.46 3.94 0.54
CA SER A 174 -10.25 4.59 1.82
C SER A 174 -9.28 3.83 2.73
N VAL A 175 -9.06 2.53 2.49
CA VAL A 175 -8.08 1.70 3.22
C VAL A 175 -6.64 2.16 2.96
N PRO A 176 -6.11 2.12 1.72
CA PRO A 176 -4.77 2.64 1.43
C PRO A 176 -4.67 4.15 1.68
N ARG A 177 -5.71 4.93 1.35
CA ARG A 177 -5.72 6.38 1.61
C ARG A 177 -5.58 6.71 3.09
N SER A 178 -6.40 6.12 3.96
CA SER A 178 -6.35 6.42 5.40
C SER A 178 -5.06 5.96 6.07
N PHE A 179 -4.39 4.94 5.53
CA PHE A 179 -3.05 4.55 5.99
C PHE A 179 -2.04 5.68 5.75
N PHE A 180 -2.00 6.24 4.54
CA PHE A 180 -1.10 7.34 4.23
C PHE A 180 -1.53 8.67 4.83
N ASP A 181 -2.82 8.98 4.91
CA ASP A 181 -3.33 10.18 5.58
C ASP A 181 -2.95 10.16 7.07
N ASP A 182 -3.02 9.00 7.74
CA ASP A 182 -2.55 8.82 9.11
C ASP A 182 -1.03 9.10 9.21
N ALA A 183 -0.22 8.57 8.29
CA ALA A 183 1.23 8.79 8.32
C ALA A 183 1.60 10.24 8.04
N TYR A 184 0.96 10.84 7.04
CA TYR A 184 1.22 12.21 6.56
C TYR A 184 0.81 13.28 7.58
N THR A 185 -0.25 13.02 8.35
CA THR A 185 -0.72 13.92 9.40
C THR A 185 -0.03 13.71 10.75
N ALA A 186 0.84 12.71 10.86
CA ALA A 186 1.72 12.54 12.00
C ALA A 186 2.88 13.56 11.97
N GLY A 187 3.80 13.48 12.93
CA GLY A 187 5.01 14.29 12.88
C GLY A 187 6.12 13.64 12.05
N PRO A 188 7.23 14.37 11.84
CA PRO A 188 8.31 13.93 10.96
C PRO A 188 9.00 12.64 11.43
N PHE A 189 9.11 12.35 12.73
CA PHE A 189 9.73 11.12 13.21
C PHE A 189 8.79 9.93 13.11
N GLU A 190 7.50 10.09 13.44
CA GLU A 190 6.51 9.04 13.23
C GLU A 190 6.38 8.70 11.75
N PHE A 191 6.35 9.69 10.85
CA PHE A 191 6.33 9.44 9.40
C PHE A 191 7.51 8.57 8.95
N MET A 192 8.71 8.82 9.48
CA MET A 192 9.88 8.00 9.17
C MET A 192 9.77 6.57 9.71
N ILE A 193 9.15 6.36 10.87
CA ILE A 193 8.86 5.00 11.34
C ILE A 193 7.73 4.35 10.52
N ALA A 194 6.69 5.09 10.18
CA ALA A 194 5.53 4.61 9.44
C ALA A 194 5.88 4.15 8.03
N ILE A 195 6.44 5.07 7.25
CA ILE A 195 6.74 4.87 5.83
C ILE A 195 8.16 4.36 5.68
N GLY A 196 9.17 5.13 6.14
CA GLY A 196 10.57 4.78 5.95
C GLY A 196 10.97 3.42 6.54
N PHE A 197 10.54 3.09 7.76
CA PHE A 197 10.89 1.82 8.40
C PHE A 197 9.82 0.73 8.20
N SER A 198 8.60 0.93 8.68
CA SER A 198 7.59 -0.12 8.66
C SER A 198 7.15 -0.48 7.24
N PHE A 199 6.85 0.50 6.38
CA PHE A 199 6.39 0.21 5.02
C PHE A 199 7.56 -0.15 4.08
N GLU A 200 8.53 0.75 3.94
CA GLU A 200 9.63 0.67 2.96
C GLU A 200 10.74 -0.33 3.34
N TYR A 201 10.81 -0.79 4.59
CA TYR A 201 11.80 -1.80 5.00
C TYR A 201 11.15 -3.11 5.44
N VAL A 202 10.29 -3.07 6.45
CA VAL A 202 9.74 -4.29 7.06
C VAL A 202 8.74 -4.97 6.13
N LEU A 203 7.87 -4.19 5.46
CA LEU A 203 6.73 -4.70 4.70
C LEU A 203 6.91 -4.61 3.17
N THR A 204 7.92 -3.88 2.67
CA THR A 204 8.04 -3.56 1.23
C THR A 204 8.01 -4.79 0.34
N ASN A 205 8.68 -5.88 0.73
CA ASN A 205 8.73 -7.09 -0.08
C ASN A 205 7.37 -7.80 -0.18
N LEU A 206 6.46 -7.60 0.78
CA LEU A 206 5.09 -8.11 0.71
C LEU A 206 4.20 -7.33 -0.26
N LEU A 207 4.62 -6.15 -0.71
CA LEU A 207 3.95 -5.38 -1.76
C LEU A 207 4.67 -5.57 -3.11
N PHE A 208 5.98 -5.29 -3.12
CA PHE A 208 6.78 -5.18 -4.33
C PHE A 208 6.96 -6.52 -5.04
N VAL A 209 7.31 -7.58 -4.29
CA VAL A 209 7.57 -8.89 -4.91
C VAL A 209 6.30 -9.48 -5.53
N PRO A 210 5.14 -9.55 -4.84
CA PRO A 210 3.92 -10.06 -5.46
C PRO A 210 3.54 -9.33 -6.75
N PHE A 211 3.68 -8.01 -6.79
CA PHE A 211 3.32 -7.23 -7.98
C PHE A 211 4.30 -7.43 -9.14
N VAL A 212 5.61 -7.28 -8.91
CA VAL A 212 6.63 -7.37 -9.97
C VAL A 212 6.82 -8.81 -10.46
N SER A 213 6.83 -9.79 -9.55
CA SER A 213 6.91 -11.20 -9.95
C SER A 213 5.60 -11.66 -10.59
N GLY A 214 4.44 -11.20 -10.08
CA GLY A 214 3.15 -11.43 -10.71
C GLY A 214 3.11 -10.93 -12.15
N ALA A 215 3.62 -9.73 -12.41
CA ALA A 215 3.77 -9.20 -13.77
C ALA A 215 4.66 -10.08 -14.66
N ALA A 216 5.84 -10.48 -14.16
CA ALA A 216 6.77 -11.32 -14.91
C ALA A 216 6.15 -12.68 -15.29
N TYR A 217 5.48 -13.35 -14.35
CA TYR A 217 4.84 -14.67 -14.59
C TYR A 217 3.59 -14.58 -15.46
N ASN A 218 2.96 -13.40 -15.53
CA ASN A 218 1.77 -13.16 -16.33
C ASN A 218 2.05 -12.44 -17.66
N GLY A 219 3.32 -12.29 -18.06
CA GLY A 219 3.71 -11.78 -19.38
C GLY A 219 3.60 -10.26 -19.53
N ASP A 220 3.48 -9.51 -18.42
CA ASP A 220 3.44 -8.06 -18.46
C ASP A 220 4.85 -7.46 -18.44
N MET A 221 5.37 -7.16 -19.63
CA MET A 221 6.69 -6.53 -19.77
C MET A 221 6.72 -5.08 -19.29
N GLY A 222 5.60 -4.35 -19.37
CA GLY A 222 5.56 -2.93 -18.96
C GLY A 222 5.78 -2.80 -17.45
N VAL A 223 4.95 -3.48 -16.68
CA VAL A 223 5.02 -3.47 -15.21
C VAL A 223 6.28 -4.15 -14.68
N MET A 224 6.68 -5.28 -15.28
CA MET A 224 7.93 -5.96 -14.91
C MET A 224 9.15 -5.05 -15.08
N THR A 225 9.20 -4.26 -16.16
CA THR A 225 10.30 -3.33 -16.41
C THR A 225 10.33 -2.17 -15.42
N PHE A 226 9.15 -1.63 -15.06
CA PHE A 226 9.06 -0.66 -13.96
C PHE A 226 9.67 -1.24 -12.68
N GLY A 227 9.27 -2.47 -12.31
CA GLY A 227 9.80 -3.15 -11.12
C GLY A 227 11.32 -3.25 -11.13
N PHE A 228 11.93 -3.77 -12.20
CA PHE A 228 13.40 -3.83 -12.29
C PHE A 228 14.06 -2.44 -12.24
N SER A 229 13.42 -1.42 -12.79
CA SER A 229 13.91 -0.05 -12.73
C SER A 229 13.84 0.51 -11.31
N ALA A 230 12.81 0.20 -10.52
CA ALA A 230 12.63 0.71 -9.17
C ALA A 230 13.56 0.06 -8.13
N GLN A 231 14.02 -1.18 -8.35
CA GLN A 231 14.81 -1.95 -7.35
C GLN A 231 16.00 -1.20 -6.72
N SER A 232 16.76 -0.43 -7.51
CA SER A 232 17.91 0.28 -6.95
C SER A 232 17.52 1.50 -6.11
N ASP A 233 16.29 1.99 -6.25
CA ASP A 233 15.70 3.06 -5.44
C ASP A 233 15.19 2.48 -4.13
N GLU A 234 14.43 1.39 -4.20
CA GLU A 234 14.02 0.60 -3.03
C GLU A 234 15.20 0.23 -2.14
N ALA A 235 16.34 -0.17 -2.72
CA ALA A 235 17.55 -0.46 -1.95
C ALA A 235 18.04 0.76 -1.11
N ARG A 236 17.89 1.98 -1.64
CA ARG A 236 18.20 3.21 -0.91
C ARG A 236 17.16 3.52 0.16
N HIS A 237 15.88 3.32 -0.16
CA HIS A 237 14.76 3.56 0.76
C HIS A 237 14.85 2.64 1.98
N MET A 238 15.09 1.35 1.74
CA MET A 238 15.35 0.37 2.80
C MET A 238 16.51 0.82 3.71
N THR A 239 17.63 1.24 3.13
CA THR A 239 18.78 1.68 3.92
C THR A 239 18.47 2.95 4.73
N LEU A 240 17.68 3.88 4.19
CA LEU A 240 17.22 5.06 4.91
C LEU A 240 16.31 4.69 6.10
N GLY A 241 15.34 3.80 5.89
CA GLY A 241 14.46 3.30 6.94
C GLY A 241 15.20 2.72 8.13
N LEU A 242 16.13 1.80 7.85
CA LEU A 242 16.94 1.15 8.86
C LEU A 242 17.87 2.12 9.61
N GLU A 243 18.47 3.07 8.89
CA GLU A 243 19.36 4.04 9.53
C GLU A 243 18.57 5.04 10.40
N CYS A 244 17.36 5.41 9.99
CA CYS A 244 16.52 6.33 10.75
C CYS A 244 16.11 5.76 12.12
N ILE A 245 15.65 4.51 12.17
CA ILE A 245 15.30 3.86 13.43
C ILE A 245 16.52 3.70 14.35
N LYS A 246 17.66 3.24 13.81
CA LYS A 246 18.91 3.10 14.58
C LYS A 246 19.35 4.43 15.16
N PHE A 247 19.37 5.47 14.33
CA PHE A 247 19.72 6.82 14.75
C PHE A 247 18.83 7.28 15.91
N MET A 248 17.49 7.18 15.79
CA MET A 248 16.60 7.59 16.89
C MET A 248 16.85 6.81 18.19
N LEU A 249 17.05 5.49 18.11
CA LEU A 249 17.28 4.64 19.28
C LEU A 249 18.61 4.89 19.97
N GLU A 250 19.65 5.28 19.22
CA GLU A 250 20.97 5.60 19.76
C GLU A 250 21.07 6.99 20.37
N GLN A 251 20.10 7.87 20.09
CA GLN A 251 20.14 9.26 20.55
C GLN A 251 19.69 9.41 22.01
N ASP A 252 18.61 8.75 22.42
CA ASP A 252 18.12 8.86 23.80
C ASP A 252 17.31 7.61 24.19
N PRO A 253 17.54 7.02 25.38
CA PRO A 253 16.78 5.86 25.84
C PRO A 253 15.27 6.12 25.95
N ASP A 254 14.83 7.36 26.17
CA ASP A 254 13.41 7.71 26.22
C ASP A 254 12.72 7.62 24.85
N ASN A 255 13.49 7.54 23.75
CA ASN A 255 12.94 7.33 22.42
C ASN A 255 12.42 5.90 22.23
N LEU A 256 13.00 4.91 22.92
CA LEU A 256 12.66 3.50 22.78
C LEU A 256 11.15 3.21 22.93
N PRO A 257 10.46 3.61 24.01
CA PRO A 257 9.03 3.33 24.17
C PRO A 257 8.16 4.01 23.10
N ILE A 258 8.57 5.19 22.61
CA ILE A 258 7.85 5.91 21.53
C ILE A 258 8.00 5.14 20.22
N VAL A 259 9.24 4.80 19.84
CA VAL A 259 9.55 4.05 18.62
C VAL A 259 8.91 2.66 18.64
N GLN A 260 8.94 1.94 19.77
CA GLN A 260 8.28 0.63 19.90
C GLN A 260 6.77 0.73 19.65
N ARG A 261 6.10 1.75 20.22
CA ARG A 261 4.66 1.97 20.01
C ARG A 261 4.34 2.25 18.55
N TRP A 262 5.17 3.05 17.88
CA TRP A 262 5.00 3.32 16.44
C TRP A 262 5.23 2.07 15.59
N ILE A 263 6.24 1.25 15.90
CA ILE A 263 6.45 -0.04 15.23
C ILE A 263 5.23 -0.95 15.39
N ASP A 264 4.65 -1.04 16.60
CA ASP A 264 3.44 -1.82 16.85
C ASP A 264 2.26 -1.31 16.01
N LYS A 265 2.02 0.02 16.01
CA LYS A 265 0.97 0.68 15.22
C LYS A 265 1.13 0.43 13.73
N TRP A 266 2.30 0.76 13.18
CA TRP A 266 2.52 0.84 11.73
C TRP A 266 2.71 -0.53 11.09
N THR A 267 3.28 -1.49 11.81
CA THR A 267 3.30 -2.89 11.35
C THR A 267 1.88 -3.43 11.26
N TRP A 268 1.00 -3.14 12.23
CA TRP A 268 -0.38 -3.60 12.18
C TRP A 268 -1.22 -2.91 11.10
N ARG A 269 -1.13 -1.58 11.01
CA ARG A 269 -1.79 -0.81 9.97
C ARG A 269 -1.36 -1.26 8.57
N GLY A 270 -0.06 -1.50 8.37
CA GLY A 270 0.49 -2.00 7.11
C GLY A 270 0.02 -3.42 6.80
N THR A 271 0.02 -4.32 7.79
CA THR A 271 -0.54 -5.69 7.63
C THR A 271 -2.00 -5.66 7.18
N ARG A 272 -2.80 -4.73 7.71
CA ARG A 272 -4.20 -4.58 7.28
C ARG A 272 -4.30 -4.08 5.83
N VAL A 273 -3.54 -3.07 5.41
CA VAL A 273 -3.50 -2.63 4.00
C VAL A 273 -3.06 -3.78 3.07
N LEU A 274 -2.06 -4.57 3.46
CA LEU A 274 -1.57 -5.72 2.70
C LEU A 274 -2.58 -6.85 2.52
N THR A 275 -3.74 -6.81 3.19
CA THR A 275 -4.87 -7.70 2.88
C THR A 275 -5.31 -7.59 1.41
N LEU A 276 -5.23 -6.38 0.82
CA LEU A 276 -5.49 -6.15 -0.61
C LEU A 276 -4.47 -6.89 -1.49
N VAL A 277 -3.20 -6.93 -1.07
CA VAL A 277 -2.13 -7.62 -1.80
C VAL A 277 -2.27 -9.13 -1.67
N GLY A 278 -2.59 -9.64 -0.47
CA GLY A 278 -2.85 -11.06 -0.24
C GLY A 278 -4.00 -11.58 -1.10
N MET A 279 -5.10 -10.82 -1.22
CA MET A 279 -6.18 -11.12 -2.15
C MET A 279 -5.69 -11.14 -3.60
N MET A 280 -4.98 -10.09 -4.02
CA MET A 280 -4.48 -9.96 -5.39
C MET A 280 -3.63 -11.15 -5.81
N MET A 281 -2.65 -11.55 -5.00
CA MET A 281 -1.71 -12.59 -5.39
C MET A 281 -2.33 -13.99 -5.45
N ASP A 282 -3.28 -14.30 -4.57
CA ASP A 282 -3.92 -15.62 -4.53
C ASP A 282 -5.04 -15.76 -5.57
N TYR A 283 -5.72 -14.67 -5.92
CA TYR A 283 -6.96 -14.72 -6.73
C TYR A 283 -6.88 -13.98 -8.06
N MET A 284 -6.16 -12.86 -8.15
CA MET A 284 -6.14 -12.02 -9.35
C MET A 284 -5.03 -12.39 -10.34
N LEU A 285 -4.01 -13.15 -9.91
CA LEU A 285 -2.92 -13.61 -10.77
C LEU A 285 -3.25 -14.99 -11.39
N PRO A 286 -3.48 -15.09 -12.72
CA PRO A 286 -3.74 -16.37 -13.38
C PRO A 286 -2.56 -17.36 -13.27
N LYS A 287 -1.33 -16.86 -13.44
CA LYS A 287 -0.10 -17.58 -13.12
C LYS A 287 0.44 -17.08 -11.80
N ARG A 288 0.31 -17.92 -10.78
CA ARG A 288 0.70 -17.64 -9.40
C ARG A 288 2.19 -17.93 -9.19
N VAL A 289 2.83 -17.13 -8.35
CA VAL A 289 4.26 -17.27 -8.01
C VAL A 289 4.41 -18.06 -6.71
N MET A 290 3.65 -17.65 -5.69
CA MET A 290 3.57 -18.25 -4.35
C MET A 290 2.23 -17.83 -3.73
N SER A 291 1.81 -18.45 -2.62
CA SER A 291 0.65 -18.00 -1.86
C SER A 291 0.97 -16.81 -0.94
N TRP A 292 -0.05 -16.06 -0.53
CA TRP A 292 0.11 -15.03 0.50
C TRP A 292 0.74 -15.59 1.77
N LYS A 293 0.35 -16.80 2.20
CA LYS A 293 0.97 -17.48 3.33
C LYS A 293 2.47 -17.69 3.14
N GLU A 294 2.90 -18.20 1.99
CA GLU A 294 4.32 -18.40 1.68
C GLU A 294 5.08 -17.06 1.66
N ALA A 295 4.48 -16.02 1.08
CA ALA A 295 5.05 -14.67 1.08
C ALA A 295 5.21 -14.12 2.51
N TRP A 296 4.20 -14.28 3.37
CA TRP A 296 4.27 -13.87 4.78
C TRP A 296 5.36 -14.61 5.55
N GLU A 297 5.45 -15.93 5.36
CA GLU A 297 6.47 -16.78 6.00
C GLU A 297 7.89 -16.36 5.62
N ILE A 298 8.14 -16.06 4.35
CA ILE A 298 9.46 -15.67 3.87
C ILE A 298 9.77 -14.21 4.23
N TYR A 299 8.92 -13.28 3.80
CA TYR A 299 9.26 -11.86 3.84
C TYR A 299 9.01 -11.22 5.20
N PHE A 300 8.13 -11.78 6.03
CA PHE A 300 7.92 -11.31 7.39
C PHE A 300 8.54 -12.24 8.43
N GLU A 301 8.09 -13.49 8.54
CA GLU A 301 8.47 -14.35 9.66
C GLU A 301 9.98 -14.67 9.67
N GLN A 302 10.57 -14.95 8.50
CA GLN A 302 12.01 -15.20 8.38
C GLN A 302 12.80 -13.88 8.33
N ASN A 303 12.56 -13.04 7.31
CA ASN A 303 13.37 -11.83 7.10
C ASN A 303 13.13 -10.77 8.20
N GLY A 304 11.86 -10.48 8.52
CA GLY A 304 11.48 -9.62 9.64
C GLY A 304 11.92 -10.22 10.98
N GLY A 305 11.81 -11.54 11.15
CA GLY A 305 12.39 -12.27 12.29
C GLY A 305 13.87 -11.95 12.52
N ALA A 306 14.68 -12.07 11.48
CA ALA A 306 16.11 -11.75 11.53
C ALA A 306 16.37 -10.26 11.84
N LEU A 307 15.60 -9.35 11.25
CA LEU A 307 15.69 -7.91 11.52
C LEU A 307 15.40 -7.60 13.00
N PHE A 308 14.28 -8.06 13.54
CA PHE A 308 13.91 -7.77 14.92
C PHE A 308 14.86 -8.41 15.93
N ASN A 309 15.50 -9.53 15.58
CA ASN A 309 16.60 -10.08 16.36
C ASN A 309 17.84 -9.16 16.39
N ASP A 310 18.20 -8.51 15.28
CA ASP A 310 19.26 -7.49 15.29
C ASP A 310 18.85 -6.25 16.09
N LEU A 311 17.61 -5.79 15.94
CA LEU A 311 17.09 -4.61 16.67
C LEU A 311 16.92 -4.85 18.17
N ALA A 312 16.90 -6.10 18.63
CA ALA A 312 16.82 -6.44 20.06
C ALA A 312 17.99 -5.86 20.88
N ARG A 313 19.15 -5.59 20.26
CA ARG A 313 20.28 -4.91 20.92
C ARG A 313 19.94 -3.48 21.39
N TYR A 314 18.94 -2.85 20.79
CA TYR A 314 18.41 -1.54 21.17
C TYR A 314 17.23 -1.63 22.14
N GLY A 315 16.80 -2.84 22.52
CA GLY A 315 15.63 -3.08 23.36
C GLY A 315 14.29 -3.17 22.62
N ILE A 316 14.31 -3.09 21.28
CA ILE A 316 13.13 -3.30 20.43
C ILE A 316 12.67 -4.76 20.53
N LYS A 317 11.36 -4.96 20.55
CA LYS A 317 10.71 -6.27 20.56
C LYS A 317 9.96 -6.49 19.25
N MET A 318 9.76 -7.77 18.92
CA MET A 318 8.86 -8.18 17.85
C MET A 318 7.50 -7.50 18.03
N PRO A 319 6.89 -6.92 16.98
CA PRO A 319 5.62 -6.23 17.12
C PRO A 319 4.55 -7.17 17.66
N LYS A 320 3.71 -6.71 18.59
CA LYS A 320 2.71 -7.58 19.25
C LYS A 320 1.77 -8.24 18.25
N CYS A 321 1.49 -7.52 17.18
CA CYS A 321 0.51 -7.88 16.17
C CYS A 321 0.87 -9.12 15.34
N ILE A 322 2.14 -9.55 15.39
CA ILE A 322 2.63 -10.68 14.58
C ILE A 322 2.06 -12.01 15.02
N ALA A 323 1.77 -12.19 16.31
CA ALA A 323 1.11 -13.39 16.79
C ALA A 323 -0.25 -13.61 16.09
N GLN A 324 -1.03 -12.54 15.90
CA GLN A 324 -2.27 -12.59 15.15
C GLN A 324 -2.02 -12.73 13.65
N ALA A 325 -1.08 -11.95 13.09
CA ALA A 325 -0.82 -11.94 11.66
C ALA A 325 -0.35 -13.31 11.12
N THR A 326 0.42 -14.06 11.92
CA THR A 326 0.83 -15.44 11.61
C THR A 326 -0.34 -16.42 11.54
N ILE A 327 -1.44 -16.16 12.25
CA ILE A 327 -2.68 -16.95 12.13
C ILE A 327 -3.50 -16.44 10.94
N ASP A 328 -3.66 -15.12 10.85
CA ASP A 328 -4.41 -14.43 9.79
C ASP A 328 -3.90 -14.81 8.38
N LYS A 329 -2.60 -15.12 8.20
CA LYS A 329 -2.04 -15.49 6.89
C LYS A 329 -2.74 -16.68 6.22
N GLU A 330 -3.35 -17.58 6.98
CA GLU A 330 -4.11 -18.73 6.47
C GLU A 330 -5.55 -18.38 6.02
N HIS A 331 -5.94 -17.11 6.14
CA HIS A 331 -7.33 -16.66 6.07
C HIS A 331 -7.56 -15.39 5.24
N ILE A 332 -6.66 -14.39 5.32
CA ILE A 332 -7.00 -13.03 4.87
C ILE A 332 -7.32 -12.93 3.37
N SER A 333 -6.60 -13.65 2.51
CA SER A 333 -6.81 -13.56 1.06
C SER A 333 -8.19 -14.07 0.68
N HIS A 334 -8.61 -15.18 1.29
CA HIS A 334 -9.92 -15.80 1.08
C HIS A 334 -11.06 -14.93 1.62
N GLN A 335 -10.88 -14.35 2.81
CA GLN A 335 -11.87 -13.45 3.42
C GLN A 335 -12.05 -12.17 2.59
N ALA A 336 -10.93 -11.60 2.10
CA ALA A 336 -10.95 -10.43 1.24
C ALA A 336 -11.60 -10.75 -0.12
N TRP A 337 -11.22 -11.84 -0.79
CA TRP A 337 -11.83 -12.23 -2.07
C TRP A 337 -13.33 -12.47 -1.94
N ALA A 338 -13.77 -13.18 -0.89
CA ALA A 338 -15.19 -13.38 -0.62
C ALA A 338 -15.95 -12.05 -0.41
N THR A 339 -15.32 -11.08 0.26
CA THR A 339 -15.88 -9.75 0.48
C THR A 339 -16.01 -8.96 -0.81
N PHE A 340 -14.96 -8.92 -1.63
CA PHE A 340 -15.00 -8.24 -2.93
C PHE A 340 -15.89 -8.96 -3.94
N TYR A 341 -16.05 -10.28 -3.85
CA TYR A 341 -16.99 -11.02 -4.69
C TYR A 341 -18.42 -10.51 -4.47
N GLN A 342 -18.88 -10.47 -3.22
CA GLN A 342 -20.24 -10.02 -2.91
C GLN A 342 -20.44 -8.49 -3.06
N TYR A 343 -19.39 -7.68 -2.93
CA TYR A 343 -19.45 -6.21 -3.09
C TYR A 343 -18.88 -5.71 -4.41
N GLY A 344 -18.63 -6.60 -5.39
CA GLY A 344 -18.02 -6.26 -6.67
C GLY A 344 -18.87 -5.33 -7.54
N ALA A 345 -20.11 -5.04 -7.16
CA ALA A 345 -20.93 -4.01 -7.79
C ALA A 345 -20.48 -2.57 -7.45
N ALA A 346 -19.66 -2.38 -6.41
CA ALA A 346 -19.18 -1.08 -5.96
C ALA A 346 -17.64 -0.97 -5.97
N ALA A 347 -16.96 -1.78 -6.78
CA ALA A 347 -15.52 -1.71 -7.01
C ALA A 347 -15.25 -1.41 -8.50
N ASP A 348 -14.11 -0.79 -8.80
CA ASP A 348 -13.58 -0.45 -10.13
C ASP A 348 -12.88 -1.63 -10.82
N PHE A 349 -13.00 -2.84 -10.28
CA PHE A 349 -12.45 -4.05 -10.85
C PHE A 349 -13.44 -5.22 -10.74
N HIS A 350 -13.20 -6.25 -11.56
CA HIS A 350 -14.04 -7.43 -11.62
C HIS A 350 -13.61 -8.49 -10.62
N THR A 351 -14.59 -9.27 -10.16
CA THR A 351 -14.37 -10.51 -9.40
C THR A 351 -14.93 -11.71 -10.14
N TRP A 352 -14.57 -12.92 -9.71
CA TRP A 352 -15.00 -14.17 -10.33
C TRP A 352 -14.96 -15.33 -9.32
N MET A 353 -15.61 -16.43 -9.64
CA MET A 353 -15.33 -17.69 -8.93
C MET A 353 -14.04 -18.32 -9.44
N PRO A 354 -13.14 -18.75 -8.53
CA PRO A 354 -11.92 -19.45 -8.93
C PRO A 354 -12.28 -20.75 -9.66
N LYS A 355 -11.51 -21.10 -10.69
CA LYS A 355 -11.70 -22.36 -11.41
C LYS A 355 -11.34 -23.56 -10.52
N PRO A 356 -11.81 -24.79 -10.83
CA PRO A 356 -11.49 -25.98 -10.05
C PRO A 356 -9.99 -26.16 -9.79
N GLU A 357 -9.15 -25.99 -10.81
CA GLU A 357 -7.69 -26.11 -10.68
C GLU A 357 -7.07 -25.02 -9.77
N GLU A 358 -7.70 -23.85 -9.70
CA GLU A 358 -7.28 -22.76 -8.82
C GLU A 358 -7.70 -23.04 -7.38
N MET A 359 -8.87 -23.62 -7.17
CA MET A 359 -9.30 -24.11 -5.86
C MET A 359 -8.42 -25.26 -5.37
N ASP A 360 -7.98 -26.16 -6.25
CA ASP A 360 -7.08 -27.26 -5.89
C ASP A 360 -5.70 -26.75 -5.47
N TRP A 361 -5.18 -25.74 -6.15
CA TRP A 361 -3.98 -25.02 -5.71
C TRP A 361 -4.18 -24.35 -4.35
N LEU A 362 -5.35 -23.71 -4.11
CA LEU A 362 -5.66 -23.11 -2.80
C LEU A 362 -5.72 -24.19 -1.70
N SER A 363 -6.26 -25.39 -1.96
CA SER A 363 -6.21 -26.51 -1.02
C SER A 363 -4.79 -26.96 -0.69
N GLU A 364 -3.91 -27.02 -1.70
CA GLU A 364 -2.49 -27.36 -1.50
C GLU A 364 -1.79 -26.33 -0.62
N LYS A 365 -2.02 -25.03 -0.88
CA LYS A 365 -1.35 -23.93 -0.17
C LYS A 365 -1.91 -23.62 1.21
N TYR A 366 -3.19 -23.91 1.41
CA TYR A 366 -3.93 -23.66 2.65
C TYR A 366 -4.61 -24.94 3.18
N PRO A 367 -3.83 -26.01 3.43
CA PRO A 367 -4.36 -27.34 3.74
C PRO A 367 -5.14 -27.40 5.06
N ASN A 368 -4.94 -26.41 5.93
CA ASN A 368 -5.57 -26.35 7.25
C ASN A 368 -6.91 -25.60 7.24
N THR A 369 -7.18 -24.79 6.21
CA THR A 369 -8.27 -23.80 6.24
C THR A 369 -9.13 -23.79 4.99
N PHE A 370 -8.57 -23.98 3.79
CA PHE A 370 -9.30 -23.75 2.54
C PHE A 370 -10.48 -24.68 2.33
N ASP A 371 -10.25 -25.99 2.37
CA ASP A 371 -11.31 -26.98 2.17
C ASP A 371 -12.36 -26.95 3.29
N LYS A 372 -11.94 -26.56 4.50
CA LYS A 372 -12.81 -26.53 5.67
C LYS A 372 -13.75 -25.33 5.69
N TYR A 373 -13.29 -24.15 5.28
CA TYR A 373 -14.02 -22.90 5.51
C TYR A 373 -14.38 -22.12 4.24
N TYR A 374 -13.60 -22.26 3.16
CA TYR A 374 -13.68 -21.37 1.99
C TYR A 374 -14.19 -22.08 0.75
N ARG A 375 -13.65 -23.26 0.40
CA ARG A 375 -14.11 -24.05 -0.75
C ARG A 375 -15.63 -24.27 -0.77
N PRO A 376 -16.29 -24.69 0.33
CA PRO A 376 -17.74 -24.90 0.33
C PRO A 376 -18.54 -23.62 0.01
N ARG A 377 -18.02 -22.44 0.38
CA ARG A 377 -18.66 -21.15 0.07
C ARG A 377 -18.61 -20.86 -1.42
N PHE A 378 -17.45 -21.11 -2.04
CA PHE A 378 -17.23 -20.88 -3.46
C PHE A 378 -17.99 -21.88 -4.32
N GLU A 379 -18.04 -23.15 -3.93
CA GLU A 379 -18.85 -24.18 -4.60
C GLU A 379 -20.34 -23.80 -4.55
N TYR A 380 -20.86 -23.42 -3.39
CA TYR A 380 -22.23 -22.93 -3.26
C TYR A 380 -22.50 -21.71 -4.15
N TRP A 381 -21.63 -20.69 -4.14
CA TRP A 381 -21.80 -19.51 -4.99
C TRP A 381 -21.66 -19.82 -6.48
N ALA A 382 -20.82 -20.77 -6.87
CA ALA A 382 -20.72 -21.23 -8.25
C ALA A 382 -22.01 -21.94 -8.70
N GLU A 383 -22.64 -22.74 -7.84
CA GLU A 383 -23.96 -23.33 -8.10
C GLU A 383 -25.03 -22.27 -8.26
N GLN A 384 -25.10 -21.30 -7.35
CA GLN A 384 -26.05 -20.18 -7.46
C GLN A 384 -25.81 -19.37 -8.74
N HIS A 385 -24.55 -19.13 -9.12
CA HIS A 385 -24.21 -18.42 -10.35
C HIS A 385 -24.71 -19.17 -11.59
N LYS A 386 -24.56 -20.50 -11.66
CA LYS A 386 -25.08 -21.33 -12.76
C LYS A 386 -26.60 -21.25 -12.90
N GLU A 387 -27.31 -21.01 -11.80
CA GLU A 387 -28.77 -20.78 -11.78
C GLU A 387 -29.18 -19.33 -12.12
N GLY A 388 -28.23 -18.46 -12.50
CA GLY A 388 -28.48 -17.04 -12.76
C GLY A 388 -28.66 -16.21 -11.48
N LYS A 389 -28.26 -16.74 -10.32
CA LYS A 389 -28.39 -16.11 -9.00
C LYS A 389 -27.03 -15.71 -8.43
N ARG A 390 -26.16 -15.11 -9.25
CA ARG A 390 -24.87 -14.58 -8.77
C ARG A 390 -25.11 -13.66 -7.56
N PHE A 391 -24.45 -13.98 -6.45
CA PHE A 391 -24.68 -13.28 -5.19
C PHE A 391 -24.00 -11.91 -5.18
N TYR A 392 -24.80 -10.86 -4.98
CA TYR A 392 -24.33 -9.54 -4.58
C TYR A 392 -24.99 -9.16 -3.27
N ASN A 393 -24.20 -8.66 -2.33
CA ASN A 393 -24.74 -8.16 -1.08
C ASN A 393 -25.13 -6.69 -1.24
N MET A 394 -26.42 -6.41 -1.06
CA MET A 394 -27.01 -5.07 -1.24
C MET A 394 -26.99 -4.22 0.05
N THR A 395 -26.50 -4.78 1.15
CA THR A 395 -26.40 -4.07 2.44
C THR A 395 -24.95 -3.64 2.68
N LEU A 396 -24.71 -2.37 2.98
CA LEU A 396 -23.35 -1.86 3.25
C LEU A 396 -22.75 -2.52 4.51
N PRO A 397 -21.44 -2.83 4.52
CA PRO A 397 -20.78 -3.46 5.67
C PRO A 397 -20.47 -2.45 6.77
N GLN A 398 -20.39 -2.92 8.02
CA GLN A 398 -19.73 -2.17 9.08
C GLN A 398 -18.23 -2.07 8.77
N LEU A 399 -17.64 -0.88 8.95
CA LEU A 399 -16.22 -0.62 8.72
C LEU A 399 -15.46 -0.42 10.04
N CYS A 400 -14.18 -0.80 10.05
CA CYS A 400 -13.27 -0.52 11.14
C CYS A 400 -12.93 0.98 11.24
N GLN A 401 -13.03 1.57 12.43
CA GLN A 401 -12.73 2.98 12.67
C GLN A 401 -11.28 3.36 12.34
N VAL A 402 -10.35 2.41 12.42
CA VAL A 402 -8.92 2.63 12.14
C VAL A 402 -8.56 2.23 10.72
N CYS A 403 -8.61 0.94 10.39
CA CYS A 403 -8.15 0.44 9.09
C CYS A 403 -9.15 0.63 7.95
N GLN A 404 -10.41 0.96 8.27
CA GLN A 404 -11.50 1.19 7.32
C GLN A 404 -11.93 -0.02 6.47
N ILE A 405 -11.27 -1.17 6.63
CA ILE A 405 -11.71 -2.44 6.05
C ILE A 405 -13.05 -2.86 6.69
N PRO A 406 -13.97 -3.48 5.93
CA PRO A 406 -15.12 -4.17 6.49
C PRO A 406 -14.78 -5.11 7.64
N MET A 407 -15.71 -5.32 8.57
CA MET A 407 -15.54 -6.24 9.72
C MET A 407 -15.59 -7.72 9.29
N LEU A 408 -14.59 -8.14 8.50
CA LEU A 408 -14.50 -9.48 7.89
C LEU A 408 -13.51 -10.42 8.60
N PHE A 409 -12.60 -9.87 9.42
CA PHE A 409 -11.57 -10.65 10.10
C PHE A 409 -12.19 -11.46 11.24
N THR A 410 -11.62 -12.64 11.50
CA THR A 410 -12.15 -13.61 12.46
C THR A 410 -11.24 -13.76 13.67
N GLU A 411 -11.77 -14.27 14.78
CA GLU A 411 -10.97 -14.53 15.97
C GLU A 411 -9.87 -15.56 15.66
N PRO A 412 -8.63 -15.38 16.16
CA PRO A 412 -7.53 -16.32 15.94
C PRO A 412 -7.82 -17.76 16.39
N SER A 413 -8.68 -17.91 17.40
CA SER A 413 -9.05 -19.22 17.97
C SER A 413 -10.24 -19.87 17.27
N ASP A 414 -10.99 -19.12 16.46
CA ASP A 414 -12.22 -19.59 15.83
C ASP A 414 -12.51 -18.82 14.52
N PRO A 415 -12.12 -19.40 13.37
CA PRO A 415 -12.35 -18.79 12.05
C PRO A 415 -13.83 -18.64 11.64
N THR A 416 -14.77 -19.02 12.50
CA THR A 416 -16.22 -18.84 12.28
C THR A 416 -16.81 -17.65 13.04
N LYS A 417 -16.03 -16.99 13.90
CA LYS A 417 -16.46 -15.83 14.69
C LYS A 417 -15.73 -14.56 14.25
N ILE A 418 -16.47 -13.48 14.01
CA ILE A 418 -15.91 -12.18 13.64
C ILE A 418 -15.17 -11.56 14.84
N CYS A 419 -13.95 -11.06 14.61
CA CYS A 419 -13.13 -10.36 15.59
C CYS A 419 -13.61 -8.91 15.74
N TYR A 420 -14.73 -8.73 16.42
CA TYR A 420 -15.32 -7.43 16.70
C TYR A 420 -14.81 -6.89 18.04
N ARG A 421 -14.42 -5.62 18.06
CA ARG A 421 -14.07 -4.87 19.28
C ARG A 421 -14.76 -3.52 19.30
N GLU A 422 -15.02 -3.01 20.49
CA GLU A 422 -15.69 -1.73 20.73
C GLU A 422 -14.83 -0.86 21.67
N SER A 423 -14.87 0.46 21.42
CA SER A 423 -14.32 1.49 22.30
C SER A 423 -15.36 2.58 22.52
N ASP A 424 -15.49 3.03 23.77
CA ASP A 424 -16.29 4.22 24.12
C ASP A 424 -15.36 5.44 24.24
N TYR A 425 -15.67 6.52 23.52
CA TYR A 425 -14.93 7.78 23.62
C TYR A 425 -15.89 8.96 23.50
N LYS A 426 -15.89 9.84 24.52
CA LYS A 426 -16.78 11.01 24.63
C LYS A 426 -18.28 10.71 24.45
N GLY A 427 -18.72 9.55 24.95
CA GLY A 427 -20.13 9.12 24.88
C GLY A 427 -20.54 8.47 23.56
N GLU A 428 -19.62 8.38 22.59
CA GLU A 428 -19.82 7.72 21.31
C GLU A 428 -19.16 6.34 21.28
N LYS A 429 -19.73 5.42 20.49
CA LYS A 429 -19.21 4.07 20.28
C LYS A 429 -18.46 3.97 18.96
N TYR A 430 -17.28 3.36 19.02
CA TYR A 430 -16.42 3.12 17.87
C TYR A 430 -16.11 1.64 17.76
N HIS A 431 -16.09 1.14 16.52
CA HIS A 431 -15.93 -0.29 16.24
C HIS A 431 -14.62 -0.55 15.52
N THR A 432 -13.90 -1.59 15.93
CA THR A 432 -12.61 -1.97 15.34
C THR A 432 -12.54 -3.46 15.03
N CYS A 433 -11.84 -3.82 13.96
CA CYS A 433 -11.79 -5.19 13.42
C CYS A 433 -10.82 -6.16 14.12
N SER A 434 -10.19 -5.71 15.20
CA SER A 434 -9.20 -6.47 15.94
C SER A 434 -8.76 -5.72 17.21
N ASP A 435 -8.09 -6.45 18.10
CA ASP A 435 -7.39 -5.84 19.24
C ASP A 435 -6.31 -4.85 18.81
N GLY A 436 -5.58 -5.12 17.72
CA GLY A 436 -4.55 -4.20 17.22
C GLY A 436 -5.15 -2.87 16.72
N CYS A 437 -6.29 -2.88 16.04
CA CYS A 437 -6.96 -1.64 15.65
C CYS A 437 -7.58 -0.94 16.86
N LYS A 438 -8.09 -1.69 17.84
CA LYS A 438 -8.58 -1.13 19.10
C LYS A 438 -7.47 -0.41 19.88
N GLU A 439 -6.32 -1.05 20.06
CA GLU A 439 -5.17 -0.45 20.76
C GLU A 439 -4.69 0.83 20.07
N ILE A 440 -4.67 0.85 18.73
CA ILE A 440 -4.35 2.06 17.97
C ILE A 440 -5.39 3.17 18.20
N PHE A 441 -6.69 2.83 18.15
CA PHE A 441 -7.76 3.80 18.42
C PHE A 441 -7.68 4.36 19.84
N ASP A 442 -7.53 3.50 20.84
CA ASP A 442 -7.52 3.88 22.25
C ASP A 442 -6.31 4.76 22.61
N ASN A 443 -5.20 4.65 21.86
CA ASN A 443 -4.00 5.48 22.05
C ASN A 443 -4.11 6.88 21.42
N GLU A 444 -4.83 7.04 20.31
CA GLU A 444 -4.97 8.33 19.60
C GLU A 444 -6.43 8.59 19.15
N PRO A 445 -7.43 8.50 20.04
CA PRO A 445 -8.84 8.54 19.64
C PRO A 445 -9.18 9.87 18.96
N GLU A 446 -8.60 10.99 19.39
CA GLU A 446 -8.78 12.31 18.79
C GLU A 446 -8.46 12.32 17.29
N LYS A 447 -7.50 11.49 16.83
CA LYS A 447 -7.15 11.38 15.42
C LYS A 447 -8.20 10.56 14.66
N TYR A 448 -8.54 9.37 15.17
CA TYR A 448 -9.38 8.42 14.44
C TYR A 448 -10.88 8.74 14.46
N ILE A 449 -11.39 9.53 15.41
CA ILE A 449 -12.79 9.99 15.34
C ILE A 449 -13.06 10.90 14.14
N GLN A 450 -12.01 11.46 13.52
CA GLN A 450 -12.10 12.33 12.34
C GLN A 450 -12.19 11.53 11.03
N ALA A 451 -12.08 10.19 11.08
CA ALA A 451 -12.02 9.35 9.90
C ALA A 451 -13.25 9.52 9.00
N TRP A 452 -12.99 9.78 7.72
CA TRP A 452 -14.02 9.73 6.68
C TRP A 452 -14.32 8.28 6.33
N LEU A 453 -15.28 7.66 7.02
CA LEU A 453 -15.69 6.28 6.76
C LEU A 453 -16.72 6.22 5.62
N PRO A 454 -16.39 5.62 4.45
CA PRO A 454 -17.21 5.72 3.24
C PRO A 454 -18.67 5.28 3.44
N VAL A 455 -18.90 4.19 4.18
CA VAL A 455 -20.26 3.69 4.45
C VAL A 455 -21.07 4.69 5.29
N HIS A 456 -20.46 5.30 6.30
CA HIS A 456 -21.14 6.30 7.12
C HIS A 456 -21.46 7.54 6.30
N GLN A 457 -20.56 7.93 5.39
CA GLN A 457 -20.72 9.10 4.53
C GLN A 457 -21.83 8.91 3.49
N ILE A 458 -21.98 7.68 2.97
CA ILE A 458 -23.14 7.31 2.15
C ILE A 458 -24.44 7.43 2.94
N TYR A 459 -24.50 6.88 4.17
CA TYR A 459 -25.69 7.00 5.01
C TYR A 459 -26.01 8.45 5.44
N GLN A 460 -25.00 9.31 5.55
CA GLN A 460 -25.17 10.74 5.80
C GLN A 460 -25.62 11.53 4.56
N GLY A 461 -25.58 10.93 3.37
CA GLY A 461 -25.94 11.57 2.11
C GLY A 461 -24.82 12.38 1.43
N ASN A 462 -23.57 12.21 1.87
CA ASN A 462 -22.41 12.99 1.39
C ASN A 462 -21.75 12.41 0.13
N CYS A 463 -22.23 11.27 -0.38
CA CYS A 463 -21.61 10.51 -1.48
C CYS A 463 -22.53 10.41 -2.70
N PHE A 464 -23.26 11.48 -2.99
CA PHE A 464 -24.17 11.55 -4.13
C PHE A 464 -23.88 12.80 -4.97
N PRO A 465 -24.21 12.80 -6.28
CA PRO A 465 -24.16 14.00 -7.10
C PRO A 465 -25.02 15.13 -6.51
N GLU A 466 -24.58 16.37 -6.72
CA GLU A 466 -25.33 17.56 -6.29
C GLU A 466 -26.77 17.53 -6.82
N GLY A 467 -27.74 17.83 -5.95
CA GLY A 467 -29.16 17.78 -6.27
C GLY A 467 -29.83 16.41 -6.12
N THR A 468 -29.08 15.37 -5.72
CA THR A 468 -29.68 14.08 -5.33
C THR A 468 -30.50 14.22 -4.05
N ASP A 469 -31.78 13.84 -4.07
CA ASP A 469 -32.63 13.71 -2.89
C ASP A 469 -32.66 12.23 -2.44
N PRO A 470 -31.93 11.85 -1.39
CA PRO A 470 -31.92 10.47 -0.87
C PRO A 470 -33.16 10.15 -0.03
N THR A 471 -34.05 11.12 0.23
CA THR A 471 -35.27 10.93 1.04
C THR A 471 -36.49 10.54 0.21
N LYS A 472 -36.38 10.61 -1.13
CA LYS A 472 -37.49 10.28 -2.03
C LYS A 472 -37.90 8.80 -1.91
N PRO A 473 -39.21 8.47 -1.99
CA PRO A 473 -39.66 7.08 -2.04
C PRO A 473 -39.02 6.31 -3.20
N GLY A 474 -38.54 5.09 -2.92
CA GLY A 474 -37.90 4.24 -3.92
C GLY A 474 -36.46 4.66 -4.30
N PHE A 475 -35.79 5.47 -3.46
CA PHE A 475 -34.39 5.79 -3.68
C PHE A 475 -33.50 4.55 -3.64
N GLU A 476 -32.75 4.32 -4.71
CA GLU A 476 -31.70 3.32 -4.78
C GLU A 476 -30.34 4.00 -4.61
N PRO A 477 -29.59 3.74 -3.53
CA PRO A 477 -28.34 4.44 -3.26
C PRO A 477 -27.23 4.05 -4.23
N LEU A 478 -27.15 2.78 -4.63
CA LEU A 478 -26.01 2.26 -5.40
C LEU A 478 -25.78 3.02 -6.71
N PRO A 479 -26.78 3.23 -7.60
CA PRO A 479 -26.57 4.00 -8.83
C PRO A 479 -26.03 5.42 -8.60
N GLU A 480 -26.51 6.11 -7.56
CA GLU A 480 -26.03 7.46 -7.26
C GLU A 480 -24.63 7.47 -6.64
N VAL A 481 -24.29 6.47 -5.82
CA VAL A 481 -22.90 6.28 -5.34
C VAL A 481 -21.95 5.99 -6.51
N LEU A 482 -22.35 5.15 -7.47
CA LEU A 482 -21.50 4.86 -8.63
C LEU A 482 -21.26 6.10 -9.51
N LYS A 483 -22.28 6.96 -9.66
CA LYS A 483 -22.09 8.28 -10.28
C LYS A 483 -21.11 9.13 -9.48
N TYR A 484 -21.23 9.19 -8.15
CA TYR A 484 -20.27 9.91 -7.31
C TYR A 484 -18.84 9.36 -7.45
N TYR A 485 -18.68 8.06 -7.65
CA TYR A 485 -17.39 7.40 -7.87
C TYR A 485 -16.85 7.50 -9.31
N HIS A 486 -17.65 7.99 -10.26
CA HIS A 486 -17.37 7.89 -11.70
C HIS A 486 -17.13 6.45 -12.18
N LEU A 487 -17.92 5.50 -11.67
CA LEU A 487 -17.92 4.11 -12.12
C LEU A 487 -19.11 3.84 -13.05
N GLU A 488 -18.83 3.35 -14.24
CA GLU A 488 -19.80 2.89 -15.21
C GLU A 488 -20.30 1.49 -14.84
N HIS A 489 -21.54 1.41 -14.35
CA HIS A 489 -22.15 0.15 -13.93
C HIS A 489 -22.32 -0.83 -15.10
N GLY A 490 -21.89 -2.07 -14.91
CA GLY A 490 -21.87 -3.10 -15.94
C GLY A 490 -20.64 -3.06 -16.86
N ARG A 491 -19.77 -2.06 -16.70
CA ARG A 491 -18.56 -1.87 -17.50
C ARG A 491 -17.28 -1.98 -16.68
N ASP A 492 -17.18 -1.20 -15.60
CA ASP A 492 -16.00 -1.19 -14.72
C ASP A 492 -16.04 -2.27 -13.64
N ASN A 493 -17.26 -2.67 -13.26
CA ASN A 493 -17.57 -3.46 -12.06
C ASN A 493 -18.24 -4.80 -12.43
N LEU A 494 -18.80 -5.51 -11.43
CA LEU A 494 -19.50 -6.80 -11.58
C LEU A 494 -18.57 -7.99 -11.89
N ASP A 495 -19.14 -9.10 -12.37
CA ASP A 495 -18.39 -10.32 -12.68
C ASP A 495 -17.46 -10.11 -13.86
N PHE A 496 -16.34 -10.84 -13.85
CA PHE A 496 -15.47 -10.86 -15.01
C PHE A 496 -16.09 -11.63 -16.19
N GLU A 497 -16.85 -12.70 -15.94
CA GLU A 497 -17.50 -13.44 -17.01
C GLU A 497 -18.61 -12.58 -17.64
N GLY A 498 -18.53 -12.38 -18.95
CA GLY A 498 -19.42 -11.52 -19.72
C GLY A 498 -19.06 -10.03 -19.68
N SER A 499 -18.01 -9.63 -18.96
CA SER A 499 -17.55 -8.24 -18.93
C SER A 499 -17.06 -7.78 -20.30
N GLU A 500 -17.05 -6.47 -20.50
CA GLU A 500 -16.46 -5.88 -21.71
C GLU A 500 -14.96 -6.19 -21.81
N ASP A 501 -14.21 -6.12 -20.71
CA ASP A 501 -12.78 -6.45 -20.68
C ASP A 501 -12.51 -7.87 -21.19
N GLN A 502 -13.31 -8.86 -20.75
CA GLN A 502 -13.18 -10.25 -21.21
C GLN A 502 -13.43 -10.36 -22.71
N LYS A 503 -14.51 -9.73 -23.20
CA LYS A 503 -14.91 -9.77 -24.62
C LYS A 503 -13.87 -9.09 -25.51
N ASN A 504 -13.45 -7.89 -25.14
CA ASN A 504 -12.48 -7.09 -25.89
C ASN A 504 -11.12 -7.80 -25.96
N PHE A 505 -10.62 -8.32 -24.83
CA PHE A 505 -9.37 -9.07 -24.82
C PHE A 505 -9.39 -10.28 -25.74
N ALA A 506 -10.45 -11.09 -25.66
CA ALA A 506 -10.60 -12.27 -26.50
C ALA A 506 -10.64 -11.91 -27.99
N ALA A 507 -11.46 -10.92 -28.36
CA ALA A 507 -11.59 -10.47 -29.74
C ALA A 507 -10.28 -9.92 -30.31
N TRP A 508 -9.58 -9.04 -29.57
CA TRP A 508 -8.33 -8.44 -30.05
C TRP A 508 -7.19 -9.44 -30.11
N ARG A 509 -7.11 -10.39 -29.17
CA ARG A 509 -6.10 -11.46 -29.21
C ARG A 509 -6.33 -12.40 -30.38
N GLU A 510 -7.59 -12.73 -30.70
CA GLU A 510 -7.94 -13.50 -31.89
C GLU A 510 -7.52 -12.77 -33.18
N MET A 511 -7.80 -11.46 -33.28
CA MET A 511 -7.34 -10.64 -34.42
C MET A 511 -5.82 -10.60 -34.55
N ALA A 512 -5.09 -10.48 -33.43
CA ALA A 512 -3.63 -10.39 -33.41
C ALA A 512 -2.92 -11.71 -33.77
N THR A 513 -3.59 -12.86 -33.58
CA THR A 513 -3.02 -14.21 -33.83
C THR A 513 -3.36 -14.78 -35.20
N LYS A 514 -4.36 -14.21 -35.89
CA LYS A 514 -4.79 -14.62 -37.23
C LYS A 514 -4.11 -13.84 -38.37
N ASN A 515 -3.55 -12.67 -38.07
CA ASN A 515 -2.71 -11.89 -38.98
C ASN A 515 -1.25 -12.33 -38.87
#